data_AF-A0A518AQ20-F1
#
_entry.id   AF-A0A518AQ20-F1
#
_cell.length_a   1.000
_cell.length_b   1.000
_cell.length_c   1.000
_cell.angle_alpha   90.00
_cell.angle_beta   90.00
_cell.angle_gamma   90.00
#
_symmetry.space_group_name_H-M   'P 1'
#
loop_
_entity.id
_entity.type
_entity.pdbx_description
1 polymer ?
#
loop_
_entity_poly.entity_id
_entity_poly.type
_entity_poly.pdbx_seq_one_letter_code
_entity_poly.pdbx_strand_id
1 'polypeptide(L)'
;MPDSRFQIKRYPNRRYYAKPLSKYVSLQEIEQLIQEGQTVEIRDSQTGEELTRAVLTQIIVERHPDKMELFPTDLLHFILRSNDTMSSFLRDYFRQSLTYLDYLYRHSPGAPRLAQPMHWVKTWLDSVVTKGGDPQPASPTGDQLQLTERMNQLEERLNELEGRGE
;
A
#
# COMPACT_ATOMS: atom_id res chain seq x y z
N MET A 1 -16.50 -12.17 11.19
CA MET A 1 -15.57 -13.24 10.72
C MET A 1 -14.44 -13.31 11.73
N PRO A 2 -13.87 -14.47 12.07
CA PRO A 2 -12.79 -14.48 13.05
C PRO A 2 -11.61 -13.70 12.46
N ASP A 3 -11.23 -12.61 13.13
CA ASP A 3 -9.99 -11.86 12.94
C ASP A 3 -8.81 -12.81 13.17
N SER A 4 -8.51 -13.67 12.21
CA SER A 4 -7.45 -14.65 12.34
C SER A 4 -6.13 -13.92 12.25
N ARG A 5 -5.62 -13.47 13.41
CA ARG A 5 -4.37 -12.72 13.50
C ARG A 5 -3.20 -13.62 13.16
N PHE A 6 -2.35 -13.16 12.26
CA PHE A 6 -1.10 -13.82 11.91
C PHE A 6 -0.13 -13.78 13.09
N GLN A 7 0.02 -14.91 13.78
CA GLN A 7 0.97 -15.03 14.89
C GLN A 7 2.39 -15.21 14.37
N ILE A 8 3.24 -14.25 14.67
CA ILE A 8 4.64 -14.21 14.28
C ILE A 8 5.53 -14.20 15.53
N LYS A 9 6.58 -15.02 15.53
CA LYS A 9 7.61 -15.03 16.57
C LYS A 9 8.89 -14.39 16.06
N ARG A 10 9.44 -13.43 16.80
CA ARG A 10 10.76 -12.84 16.55
C ARG A 10 11.83 -13.61 17.33
N TYR A 11 12.87 -14.04 16.63
CA TYR A 11 14.02 -14.73 17.21
C TYR A 11 15.21 -13.76 17.38
N PRO A 12 16.14 -14.04 18.32
CA PRO A 12 17.29 -13.17 18.60
C PRO A 12 18.18 -12.86 17.39
N ASN A 13 18.26 -13.80 16.44
CA ASN A 13 18.98 -13.63 15.18
C ASN A 13 18.22 -12.76 14.14
N ARG A 14 17.29 -11.92 14.59
CA ARG A 14 16.42 -11.04 13.79
C ARG A 14 15.51 -11.76 12.79
N ARG A 15 15.34 -13.09 12.90
CA ARG A 15 14.41 -13.85 12.04
C ARG A 15 12.99 -13.78 12.60
N TYR A 16 12.00 -13.74 11.72
CA TYR A 16 10.59 -13.81 12.06
C TYR A 16 10.00 -15.12 11.56
N TYR A 17 9.24 -15.83 12.38
CA TYR A 17 8.57 -17.08 12.02
C TYR A 17 7.06 -16.89 12.11
N ALA A 18 6.36 -17.05 10.98
CA ALA A 18 4.92 -16.96 10.91
C ALA A 18 4.30 -18.35 11.12
N LYS A 19 3.53 -18.54 12.21
CA LYS A 19 2.87 -19.82 12.49
C LYS A 19 1.91 -20.28 11.39
N PRO A 20 1.05 -19.41 10.82
CA PRO A 20 0.08 -19.86 9.81
C PRO A 20 0.75 -20.37 8.52
N LEU A 21 1.94 -19.85 8.19
CA LEU A 21 2.70 -20.23 6.99
C LEU A 21 3.78 -21.28 7.27
N SER A 22 3.99 -21.62 8.56
CA SER A 22 5.08 -22.47 9.03
C SER A 22 6.45 -22.16 8.42
N LYS A 23 6.74 -20.89 8.14
CA LYS A 23 7.98 -20.45 7.51
C LYS A 23 8.55 -19.20 8.14
N TYR A 24 9.85 -19.00 7.91
CA TYR A 24 10.48 -17.72 8.15
C TYR A 24 9.98 -16.68 7.16
N VAL A 25 9.70 -15.49 7.66
CA VAL A 25 9.24 -14.33 6.88
C VAL A 25 10.19 -13.17 7.10
N SER A 26 10.39 -12.38 6.05
CA SER A 26 11.10 -11.11 6.08
C SER A 26 10.16 -9.97 6.51
N LEU A 27 10.71 -8.81 6.86
CA LEU A 27 9.91 -7.60 7.10
C LEU A 27 9.05 -7.21 5.89
N GLN A 28 9.54 -7.46 4.67
CA GLN A 28 8.80 -7.25 3.43
C GLN A 28 7.60 -8.19 3.29
N GLU A 29 7.74 -9.46 3.65
CA GLU A 29 6.61 -10.40 3.63
C GLU A 29 5.59 -10.06 4.73
N ILE A 30 6.03 -9.59 5.90
CA ILE A 30 5.13 -9.10 6.96
C ILE A 30 4.33 -7.89 6.45
N GLU A 31 5.00 -6.96 5.77
CA GLU A 31 4.36 -5.81 5.14
C GLU A 31 3.30 -6.23 4.10
N GLN A 32 3.62 -7.19 3.21
CA GLN A 32 2.69 -7.71 2.22
C GLN A 32 1.44 -8.29 2.86
N LEU A 33 1.58 -9.11 3.91
CA LEU A 33 0.44 -9.65 4.66
C LEU A 33 -0.49 -8.53 5.16
N ILE A 34 0.07 -7.43 5.67
CA ILE A 34 -0.72 -6.30 6.17
C ILE A 34 -1.42 -5.57 5.02
N GLN A 35 -0.75 -5.40 3.88
CA GLN A 35 -1.35 -4.80 2.69
C GLN A 35 -2.49 -5.65 2.10
N GLU A 36 -2.42 -6.96 2.27
CA GLU A 36 -3.49 -7.92 1.93
C GLU A 36 -4.66 -7.90 2.93
N GLY A 37 -4.63 -7.01 3.92
CA GLY A 37 -5.68 -6.85 4.93
C GLY A 37 -5.56 -7.79 6.13
N GLN A 38 -4.44 -8.52 6.26
CA GLN A 38 -4.20 -9.37 7.43
C GLN A 38 -3.77 -8.53 8.63
N THR A 39 -4.25 -8.91 9.82
CA THR A 39 -3.74 -8.36 11.08
C THR A 39 -2.63 -9.26 11.60
N VAL A 40 -1.48 -8.69 12.00
CA VAL A 40 -0.35 -9.44 12.55
C VAL A 40 -0.23 -9.24 14.06
N GLU A 41 0.25 -10.27 14.75
CA GLU A 41 0.66 -10.20 16.17
C GLU A 41 2.08 -10.76 16.27
N ILE A 42 3.02 -9.94 16.72
CA ILE A 42 4.44 -10.27 16.78
C ILE A 42 4.87 -10.34 18.24
N ARG A 43 5.46 -11.47 18.63
CA ARG A 43 5.99 -11.67 19.99
C ARG A 43 7.43 -12.13 19.97
N ASP A 44 8.19 -11.75 20.99
CA ASP A 44 9.52 -12.31 21.21
C ASP A 44 9.44 -13.82 21.48
N SER A 45 10.32 -14.60 20.84
CA SER A 45 10.34 -16.05 20.95
C SER A 45 10.83 -16.58 22.30
N GLN A 46 11.64 -15.80 23.02
CA GLN A 46 12.24 -16.17 24.29
C GLN A 46 11.43 -15.62 25.46
N THR A 47 11.06 -14.34 25.41
CA THR A 47 10.38 -13.65 26.52
C THR A 47 8.86 -13.65 26.39
N GLY A 48 8.33 -13.83 25.18
CA GLY A 48 6.89 -13.69 24.90
C GLY A 48 6.40 -12.23 24.88
N GLU A 49 7.30 -11.27 25.01
CA GLU A 49 7.02 -9.83 24.95
C GLU A 49 6.29 -9.46 23.67
N GLU A 50 5.34 -8.53 23.76
CA GLU A 50 4.58 -7.98 22.64
C GLU A 50 5.46 -7.00 21.86
N LEU A 51 5.80 -7.32 20.62
CA LEU A 51 6.71 -6.55 19.77
C LEU A 51 6.06 -5.99 18.51
N THR A 52 4.75 -6.21 18.30
CA THR A 52 4.02 -5.79 17.10
C THR A 52 4.24 -4.31 16.83
N ARG A 53 4.04 -3.46 17.83
CA ARG A 53 4.21 -2.01 17.65
C ARG A 53 5.61 -1.63 17.20
N ALA A 54 6.63 -2.15 17.87
CA ALA A 54 8.02 -1.84 17.56
C ALA A 54 8.39 -2.26 16.12
N VAL A 55 7.99 -3.47 15.72
CA VAL A 55 8.29 -4.01 14.39
C VAL A 55 7.49 -3.30 13.30
N LEU A 56 6.21 -2.98 13.53
CA LEU A 56 5.42 -2.21 12.57
C LEU A 56 5.97 -0.79 12.37
N THR A 57 6.37 -0.12 13.47
CA THR A 57 7.05 1.19 13.37
C THR A 57 8.34 1.07 12.57
N GLN A 58 9.14 0.02 12.82
CA GLN A 58 10.36 -0.23 12.04
C GLN A 58 10.05 -0.38 10.54
N ILE A 59 9.04 -1.18 10.17
CA ILE A 59 8.64 -1.36 8.77
C ILE A 59 8.26 -0.02 8.13
N ILE A 60 7.48 0.81 8.83
CA ILE A 60 7.06 2.11 8.31
C ILE A 60 8.27 3.01 8.09
N VAL A 61 9.15 3.15 9.09
CA VAL A 61 10.32 4.05 9.01
C VAL A 61 11.33 3.60 7.95
N GLU A 62 11.61 2.31 7.85
CA GLU A 62 12.64 1.79 6.94
C GLU A 62 12.15 1.67 5.49
N ARG A 63 10.84 1.45 5.27
CA ARG A 63 10.30 1.06 3.95
C ARG A 63 9.25 2.00 3.39
N HIS A 64 8.65 2.85 4.22
CA HIS A 64 7.64 3.84 3.84
C HIS A 64 8.01 5.24 4.36
N PRO A 65 9.16 5.81 3.95
CA PRO A 65 9.59 7.13 4.41
C PRO A 65 8.62 8.24 3.97
N ASP A 66 7.90 8.05 2.88
CA ASP A 66 6.80 8.91 2.42
C ASP A 66 5.67 9.01 3.46
N LYS A 67 5.36 7.91 4.16
CA LYS A 67 4.35 7.91 5.24
C LYS A 67 4.81 8.66 6.47
N MET A 68 6.11 8.94 6.61
CA MET A 68 6.62 9.77 7.72
C MET A 68 6.23 11.24 7.56
N GLU A 69 5.93 11.71 6.34
CA GLU A 69 5.44 13.07 6.10
C GLU A 69 4.08 13.33 6.76
N LEU A 70 3.33 12.26 7.07
CA LEU A 70 2.07 12.32 7.82
C LEU A 70 2.26 12.72 9.29
N PHE A 71 3.50 12.69 9.80
CA PHE A 71 3.83 13.07 11.17
C PHE A 71 4.55 14.41 11.18
N PRO A 72 3.86 15.52 11.53
CA PRO A 72 4.50 16.82 11.68
C PRO A 72 5.68 16.77 12.66
N THR A 73 6.77 17.47 12.34
CA THR A 73 7.97 17.52 13.19
C THR A 73 7.66 17.95 14.62
N ASP A 74 6.71 18.88 14.81
CA ASP A 74 6.28 19.35 16.13
C ASP A 74 5.67 18.24 16.98
N LEU A 75 4.93 17.32 16.34
CA LEU A 75 4.36 16.16 17.00
C LEU A 75 5.45 15.18 17.43
N LEU A 76 6.48 14.97 16.60
CA LEU A 76 7.62 14.11 16.96
C LEU A 76 8.39 14.69 18.16
N HIS A 77 8.66 16.00 18.17
CA HIS A 77 9.24 16.68 19.32
C HIS A 77 8.36 16.58 20.56
N PHE A 78 7.04 16.72 20.40
CA PHE A 78 6.09 16.57 21.49
C PHE A 78 6.14 15.15 22.08
N ILE A 79 6.14 14.10 21.24
CA ILE A 79 6.26 12.71 21.69
C ILE A 79 7.54 12.52 22.50
N LEU A 80 8.68 13.00 22.00
CA LEU A 80 9.98 12.85 22.66
C LEU A 80 10.09 13.64 23.97
N ARG A 81 9.39 14.77 24.09
CA ARG A 81 9.35 15.59 25.31
C ARG A 81 8.28 15.15 26.30
N SER A 82 7.26 14.44 25.84
CA SER A 82 6.12 14.03 26.66
C SER A 82 6.54 12.98 27.69
N ASN A 83 6.14 13.20 28.95
CA ASN A 83 6.25 12.18 29.99
C ASN A 83 5.07 11.17 29.89
N ASP A 84 5.13 10.06 30.64
CA ASP A 84 4.16 8.95 30.53
C ASP A 84 2.68 9.40 30.63
N THR A 85 2.35 10.38 31.46
CA THR A 85 0.98 10.90 31.61
C THR A 85 0.46 11.57 30.33
N MET A 86 1.29 12.34 29.65
CA MET A 86 0.92 13.07 28.43
C MET A 86 0.90 12.14 27.21
N SER A 87 1.70 11.07 27.25
CA SER A 87 1.69 10.02 26.21
C SER A 87 0.34 9.29 26.12
N SER A 88 -0.41 9.19 27.22
CA SER A 88 -1.75 8.57 27.21
C SER A 88 -2.75 9.41 26.43
N PHE A 89 -2.80 10.72 26.69
CA PHE A 89 -3.67 11.65 25.96
C PHE A 89 -3.43 11.58 24.45
N LEU A 90 -2.15 11.54 24.04
CA LEU A 90 -1.81 11.43 22.63
C LEU A 90 -2.27 10.10 22.01
N ARG A 91 -2.13 8.98 22.75
CA ARG A 91 -2.65 7.68 22.31
C ARG A 91 -4.16 7.69 22.09
N ASP A 92 -4.89 8.32 23.01
CA ASP A 92 -6.35 8.42 22.93
C ASP A 92 -6.78 9.31 21.77
N TYR A 93 -6.10 10.45 21.57
CA TYR A 93 -6.30 11.33 20.41
C TYR A 93 -6.08 10.57 19.08
N PHE A 94 -4.99 9.82 18.95
CA PHE A 94 -4.73 9.02 17.75
C PHE A 94 -5.78 7.93 17.52
N ARG A 95 -6.23 7.25 18.57
CA ARG A 95 -7.30 6.25 18.45
C ARG A 95 -8.58 6.86 17.92
N GLN A 96 -8.94 8.04 18.42
CA GLN A 96 -10.13 8.76 17.99
C GLN A 96 -9.99 9.29 16.56
N SER A 97 -8.83 9.83 16.19
CA SER A 97 -8.58 10.31 14.82
C SER A 97 -8.58 9.18 13.79
N LEU A 98 -7.97 8.02 14.11
CA LEU A 98 -8.02 6.84 13.24
C LEU A 98 -9.43 6.30 13.06
N THR A 99 -10.26 6.33 14.12
CA THR A 99 -11.67 5.97 14.03
C THR A 99 -12.43 6.92 13.11
N TYR A 100 -12.15 8.22 13.21
CA TYR A 100 -12.72 9.23 12.33
C TYR A 100 -12.27 9.07 10.87
N LEU A 101 -10.98 8.76 10.64
CA LEU A 101 -10.46 8.47 9.30
C LEU A 101 -11.11 7.23 8.70
N ASP A 102 -11.19 6.11 9.43
CA ASP A 102 -11.91 4.90 8.98
C ASP A 102 -13.38 5.21 8.68
N TYR A 103 -14.03 6.01 9.54
CA TYR A 103 -15.40 6.48 9.31
C TYR A 103 -15.52 7.25 7.99
N LEU A 104 -14.62 8.21 7.72
CA LEU A 104 -14.59 8.97 6.47
C LEU A 104 -14.33 8.09 5.24
N TYR A 105 -13.40 7.13 5.33
CA TYR A 105 -13.13 6.18 4.25
C TYR A 105 -14.35 5.29 3.97
N ARG A 106 -15.05 4.84 5.01
CA ARG A 106 -16.19 3.93 4.90
C ARG A 106 -17.49 4.64 4.50
N HIS A 107 -17.60 5.94 4.78
CA HIS A 107 -18.79 6.76 4.53
C HIS A 107 -18.58 7.86 3.48
N SER A 108 -17.53 7.79 2.67
CA SER A 108 -17.38 8.61 1.46
C SER A 108 -17.93 7.86 0.23
N PRO A 109 -19.21 8.01 -0.14
CA PRO A 109 -19.68 7.66 -1.46
C PRO A 109 -19.17 8.73 -2.44
N GLY A 110 -17.94 8.56 -2.95
CA GLY A 110 -17.39 9.42 -4.00
C GLY A 110 -16.05 10.08 -3.65
N ALA A 111 -15.04 9.29 -3.30
CA ALA A 111 -13.65 9.77 -3.35
C ALA A 111 -13.38 10.47 -4.71
N PRO A 112 -12.78 11.68 -4.73
CA PRO A 112 -12.53 12.40 -5.97
C PRO A 112 -11.70 11.55 -6.94
N ARG A 113 -12.05 11.64 -8.22
CA ARG A 113 -11.51 10.93 -9.41
C ARG A 113 -9.98 11.05 -9.65
N LEU A 114 -9.19 11.44 -8.65
CA LEU A 114 -7.73 11.59 -8.78
C LEU A 114 -6.93 10.43 -8.17
N ALA A 115 -7.56 9.49 -7.46
CA ALA A 115 -6.96 8.19 -7.14
C ALA A 115 -7.23 7.13 -8.24
N GLN A 116 -7.23 7.56 -9.51
CA GLN A 116 -7.45 6.73 -10.69
C GLN A 116 -6.29 5.85 -11.21
N PRO A 117 -5.07 5.74 -10.63
CA PRO A 117 -4.05 4.92 -11.28
C PRO A 117 -4.22 3.39 -11.16
N MET A 118 -5.13 2.84 -10.35
CA MET A 118 -5.25 1.38 -10.16
C MET A 118 -6.63 0.78 -10.46
N HIS A 119 -7.56 1.51 -11.08
CA HIS A 119 -8.86 0.95 -11.46
C HIS A 119 -8.78 0.06 -12.72
N TRP A 120 -7.90 0.39 -13.68
CA TRP A 120 -7.69 -0.41 -14.90
C TRP A 120 -7.17 -1.83 -14.59
N VAL A 121 -6.31 -1.95 -13.58
CA VAL A 121 -5.77 -3.25 -13.11
C VAL A 121 -6.90 -4.13 -12.60
N LYS A 122 -7.83 -3.54 -11.83
CA LYS A 122 -8.97 -4.27 -11.28
C LYS A 122 -9.94 -4.71 -12.39
N THR A 123 -10.22 -3.85 -13.37
CA THR A 123 -11.10 -4.21 -14.50
C THR A 123 -10.48 -5.31 -15.37
N TRP A 124 -9.15 -5.31 -15.55
CA TRP A 124 -8.43 -6.38 -16.22
C TRP A 124 -8.48 -7.69 -15.41
N LEU A 125 -8.24 -7.65 -14.10
CA LEU A 125 -8.27 -8.84 -13.26
C LEU A 125 -9.67 -9.48 -13.20
N ASP A 126 -10.72 -8.64 -13.12
CA ASP A 126 -12.11 -9.09 -13.13
C ASP A 126 -12.47 -9.80 -14.47
N SER A 127 -11.83 -9.42 -15.58
CA SER A 127 -12.00 -10.10 -16.88
C SER A 127 -11.34 -11.49 -16.94
N VAL A 128 -10.22 -11.68 -16.23
CA VAL A 128 -9.51 -12.97 -16.11
C VAL A 128 -10.21 -13.91 -15.13
N VAL A 129 -10.84 -13.36 -14.08
CA VAL A 129 -11.54 -14.13 -13.04
C VAL A 129 -12.91 -14.64 -13.52
N THR A 130 -13.58 -13.93 -14.44
CA THR A 130 -14.97 -14.26 -14.82
C THR A 130 -15.11 -15.20 -16.01
N LYS A 131 -14.08 -15.45 -16.82
CA LYS A 131 -14.07 -16.50 -17.87
C LYS A 131 -12.67 -17.10 -18.03
N GLY A 132 -12.51 -18.38 -17.70
CA GLY A 132 -11.28 -19.12 -17.97
C GLY A 132 -11.02 -19.27 -19.47
N GLY A 133 -9.93 -18.67 -19.95
CA GLY A 133 -9.38 -18.75 -21.30
C GLY A 133 -8.32 -17.65 -21.49
N ASP A 134 -7.19 -17.97 -22.15
CA ASP A 134 -5.92 -17.21 -22.22
C ASP A 134 -5.99 -15.65 -22.28
N PRO A 135 -4.97 -14.94 -21.74
CA PRO A 135 -4.89 -13.49 -21.78
C PRO A 135 -4.57 -12.99 -23.20
N GLN A 136 -5.60 -12.66 -23.97
CA GLN A 136 -5.46 -11.81 -25.16
C GLN A 136 -5.36 -10.33 -24.69
N PRO A 137 -4.35 -9.54 -25.11
CA PRO A 137 -4.33 -8.12 -24.83
C PRO A 137 -5.54 -7.47 -25.52
N ALA A 138 -6.45 -6.89 -24.74
CA ALA A 138 -7.51 -6.07 -25.28
C ALA A 138 -6.91 -4.76 -25.83
N SER A 139 -6.80 -4.67 -27.15
CA SER A 139 -6.81 -3.40 -27.86
C SER A 139 -8.28 -2.92 -28.00
N PRO A 140 -8.57 -1.73 -28.52
CA PRO A 140 -8.75 -0.54 -27.69
C PRO A 140 -10.11 0.14 -27.93
N THR A 141 -10.66 0.83 -26.94
CA THR A 141 -11.89 1.60 -27.16
C THR A 141 -11.59 2.79 -28.07
N GLY A 142 -12.35 2.88 -29.18
CA GLY A 142 -12.60 3.98 -30.14
C GLY A 142 -11.62 5.15 -30.30
N ASP A 143 -11.19 5.76 -29.21
CA ASP A 143 -10.30 6.92 -29.21
C ASP A 143 -8.86 6.57 -29.60
N GLN A 144 -8.37 5.35 -29.32
CA GLN A 144 -7.00 4.98 -29.71
C GLN A 144 -6.84 4.80 -31.22
N LEU A 145 -7.89 4.40 -31.96
CA LEU A 145 -7.81 4.31 -33.42
C LEU A 145 -7.59 5.71 -34.03
N GLN A 146 -8.30 6.73 -33.54
CA GLN A 146 -8.07 8.12 -33.96
C GLN A 146 -6.69 8.64 -33.55
N LEU A 147 -6.15 8.25 -32.39
CA LEU A 147 -4.79 8.65 -31.98
C LEU A 147 -3.71 7.95 -32.82
N THR A 148 -3.88 6.68 -33.16
CA THR A 148 -2.90 5.93 -33.96
C THR A 148 -2.89 6.44 -35.40
N GLU A 149 -4.07 6.76 -35.94
CA GLU A 149 -4.20 7.38 -37.24
C GLU A 149 -3.61 8.80 -37.26
N ARG A 150 -3.77 9.57 -36.17
CA ARG A 150 -3.08 10.86 -36.00
C ARG A 150 -1.56 10.74 -35.85
N MET A 151 -1.05 9.70 -35.17
CA MET A 151 0.40 9.49 -35.05
C MET A 151 1.03 9.15 -36.40
N ASN A 152 0.40 8.26 -37.17
CA ASN A 152 0.89 7.92 -38.51
C ASN A 152 0.85 9.14 -39.46
N GLN A 153 -0.23 9.94 -39.42
CA GLN A 153 -0.32 11.17 -40.22
C GLN A 153 0.73 12.23 -39.82
N LEU A 154 1.16 12.27 -38.56
CA LEU A 154 2.22 13.18 -38.10
C LEU A 154 3.61 12.72 -38.53
N GLU A 155 3.88 11.42 -38.46
CA GLU A 155 5.15 10.84 -38.94
C GLU A 155 5.30 11.02 -40.46
N GLU A 156 4.22 10.83 -41.22
CA GLU A 156 4.24 11.02 -42.68
C GLU A 156 4.51 12.49 -43.05
N ARG A 157 3.88 13.45 -42.33
CA ARG A 157 4.17 14.89 -42.50
C ARG A 157 5.58 15.28 -42.10
N LEU A 158 6.14 14.66 -41.07
CA LEU A 158 7.52 14.90 -40.64
C LEU A 158 8.50 14.39 -41.70
N ASN A 159 8.25 13.20 -42.26
CA ASN A 159 9.10 12.62 -43.29
C ASN A 159 9.03 13.38 -44.62
N GLU A 160 7.86 13.94 -44.97
CA GLU A 160 7.69 14.83 -46.12
C GLU A 160 8.42 16.19 -45.96
N LEU A 161 8.56 16.68 -44.73
CA LEU A 161 9.27 17.92 -44.43
C LEU A 161 10.78 17.70 -44.33
N GLU A 162 11.22 16.56 -43.79
CA GLU A 162 12.64 16.17 -43.77
C GLU A 162 13.16 15.86 -45.18
N GLY A 163 12.33 15.27 -46.07
CA GLY A 163 12.70 15.01 -47.46
C GLY A 163 12.66 16.23 -48.40
N ARG A 164 12.16 17.39 -47.96
CA ARG A 164 12.17 18.66 -48.71
C ARG A 164 13.28 19.62 -48.27
N GLY A 165 14.09 19.20 -47.30
CA GLY A 165 15.20 19.98 -46.73
C GLY A 165 16.58 19.70 -47.35
N GLU A 166 16.66 18.89 -48.41
CA GLU A 166 17.87 18.71 -49.25
C GLU A 166 17.65 19.24 -50.67
#